data_AF-A0A0K0WSV5-F1
#
_entry.id   AF-A0A0K0WSV5-F1
#
_cell.length_a   1.000
_cell.length_b   1.000
_cell.length_c   1.000
_cell.angle_alpha   90.00
_cell.angle_beta   90.00
_cell.angle_gamma   90.00
#
_symmetry.space_group_name_H-M   'P 1'
#
loop_
_entity.id
_entity.type
_entity.pdbx_description
1 polymer ?
#
loop_
_entity_poly.entity_id
_entity_poly.type
_entity_poly.pdbx_seq_one_letter_code
_entity_poly.pdbx_strand_id
1 'polypeptide(L)' 'MDRRWLAALVDAMEQAARPEVRNVPCDARLISAAAAHLARPAPTFVHCRSVYSLRN' A
#
# COMPACT_ATOMS: atom_id res chain seq x y z
N MET A 1 -19.63 14.61 1.79
CA MET A 1 -18.88 13.40 2.21
C MET A 1 -17.70 13.83 3.05
N ASP A 2 -17.59 13.29 4.26
CA ASP A 2 -16.49 13.60 5.17
C ASP A 2 -15.18 13.00 4.64
N ARG A 3 -14.15 13.84 4.48
CA ARG A 3 -12.80 13.46 3.99
C ARG A 3 -11.85 13.12 5.14
N ARG A 4 -12.35 12.95 6.37
CA ARG A 4 -11.55 12.56 7.54
C ARG A 4 -10.70 11.31 7.30
N TRP A 5 -11.19 10.34 6.51
CA TRP A 5 -10.42 9.16 6.11
C TRP A 5 -9.17 9.52 5.28
N LEU A 6 -9.27 10.56 4.43
CA LEU A 6 -8.15 10.99 3.59
C LEU A 6 -7.09 11.71 4.43
N ALA A 7 -7.51 12.55 5.38
CA ALA A 7 -6.59 13.17 6.32
C ALA A 7 -5.83 12.11 7.14
N ALA A 8 -6.53 11.08 7.63
CA ALA A 8 -5.90 9.96 8.33
C ALA A 8 -4.93 9.16 7.44
N LEU A 9 -5.27 8.96 6.16
CA LEU A 9 -4.38 8.31 5.20
C LEU A 9 -3.11 9.13 4.94
N VAL A 10 -3.26 10.44 4.73
CA VAL A 10 -2.13 11.35 4.48
C VAL A 10 -1.19 11.38 5.69
N ASP A 11 -1.73 11.54 6.89
CA ASP A 11 -0.95 11.53 8.14
C ASP A 11 -0.17 10.22 8.32
N ALA A 12 -0.81 9.06 8.05
CA ALA A 12 -0.13 7.77 8.10
C ALA A 12 1.01 7.66 7.06
N MET A 13 0.80 8.18 5.85
CA MET A 13 1.84 8.20 4.81
C MET A 13 3.00 9.13 5.16
N GLU A 14 2.72 10.30 5.73
CA GLU A 14 3.74 11.24 6.20
C GLU A 14 4.58 10.63 7.33
N GLN A 15 3.95 9.96 8.29
CA GLN A 15 4.64 9.25 9.36
C GLN A 15 5.54 8.13 8.82
N ALA A 16 5.06 7.35 7.85
CA ALA A 16 5.84 6.30 7.20
C ALA A 16 7.01 6.85 6.35
N ALA A 17 6.88 8.07 5.81
CA ALA A 17 7.90 8.72 5.00
C ALA A 17 9.05 9.34 5.81
N ARG A 18 8.89 9.46 7.14
CA ARG A 18 9.91 10.05 8.02
C ARG A 18 11.26 9.36 7.85
N PRO A 19 12.38 10.10 7.77
CA PRO A 19 13.71 9.53 7.57
C PRO A 19 14.08 8.49 8.63
N GLU A 20 13.66 8.72 9.88
CA GLU A 20 13.90 7.80 11.01
C GLU A 20 13.31 6.40 10.79
N VAL A 21 12.18 6.32 10.06
CA VAL A 21 11.51 5.07 9.71
C VAL A 21 12.04 4.54 8.38
N ARG A 22 12.15 5.42 7.38
CA ARG A 22 12.54 5.07 6.00
C ARG A 22 13.99 4.60 5.88
N ASN A 23 14.89 5.12 6.72
CA ASN A 23 16.31 4.75 6.68
C ASN A 23 16.59 3.42 7.39
N VAL A 24 15.61 2.84 8.10
CA VAL A 24 15.74 1.51 8.68
C VAL A 24 15.81 0.50 7.52
N PRO A 25 16.91 -0.26 7.38
CA PRO A 25 17.01 -1.25 6.33
C PRO A 25 15.93 -2.33 6.51
N CYS A 26 15.17 -2.57 5.46
CA CYS A 26 14.26 -3.71 5.39
C CYS A 26 15.04 -5.00 5.10
N ASP A 27 14.60 -6.12 5.65
CA ASP A 27 15.17 -7.43 5.32
C ASP A 27 14.97 -7.71 3.82
N ALA A 28 16.08 -7.90 3.10
CA ALA A 28 16.08 -8.15 1.67
C ALA A 28 15.21 -9.35 1.28
N ARG A 29 15.15 -10.41 2.12
CA ARG A 29 14.29 -11.57 1.86
C ARG A 29 12.81 -11.22 1.92
N LEU A 30 12.42 -10.35 2.85
CA LEU A 30 11.04 -9.85 2.94
C LEU A 30 10.69 -8.99 1.73
N ILE A 31 11.61 -8.12 1.28
CA ILE A 31 11.42 -7.31 0.06
C ILE A 31 11.23 -8.22 -1.15
N SER A 32 12.11 -9.22 -1.34
CA SER A 32 12.02 -10.17 -2.46
C SER A 32 10.73 -10.98 -2.43
N ALA A 33 10.31 -11.47 -1.26
CA ALA A 33 9.06 -12.20 -1.11
C ALA A 33 7.83 -11.33 -1.42
N ALA A 34 7.81 -10.09 -0.93
CA ALA A 34 6.75 -9.14 -1.21
C ALA A 34 6.68 -8.80 -2.71
N ALA A 35 7.82 -8.55 -3.35
CA ALA A 35 7.89 -8.28 -4.78
C ALA A 35 7.36 -9.47 -5.61
N ALA A 36 7.76 -10.70 -5.25
CA ALA A 36 7.25 -11.91 -5.91
C ALA A 36 5.73 -12.08 -5.71
N HIS A 37 5.21 -11.78 -4.51
CA HIS A 37 3.78 -11.83 -4.24
C HIS A 37 2.99 -10.81 -5.05
N LEU A 38 3.50 -9.58 -5.18
CA LEU A 38 2.86 -8.50 -5.93
C LEU A 38 2.94 -8.71 -7.46
N ALA A 39 4.00 -9.35 -7.95
CA ALA A 39 4.13 -9.72 -9.36
C ALA A 39 3.19 -10.85 -9.77
N ARG A 40 2.63 -11.59 -8.80
CA ARG A 40 1.63 -12.63 -9.10
C ARG A 40 0.40 -11.95 -9.70
N PRO A 41 -0.10 -12.45 -10.85
CA PRO A 41 -1.35 -11.96 -11.42
C PRO A 41 -2.43 -11.96 -10.35
N ALA A 42 -3.07 -10.81 -10.15
CA ALA A 42 -4.23 -10.75 -9.28
C ALA A 42 -5.22 -11.81 -9.78
N PRO A 43 -5.76 -12.67 -8.90
CA PRO A 43 -6.75 -13.63 -9.33
C PRO A 43 -7.84 -12.86 -10.06
N THR A 44 -8.29 -13.41 -11.19
CA THR A 44 -9.39 -12.88 -12.01
C THR A 44 -10.72 -13.01 -11.26
N PHE A 45 -10.78 -12.47 -10.05
CA PHE A 45 -12.03 -12.25 -9.35
C PHE A 45 -12.69 -11.03 -10.00
N VAL A 46 -13.58 -11.33 -10.93
CA VAL A 46 -14.45 -10.37 -11.65
C VAL A 46 -15.33 -9.54 -10.69
N HIS A 47 -15.31 -9.81 -9.37
CA HIS A 47 -16.31 -9.28 -8.44
C HIS A 47 -15.81 -8.68 -7.12
N CYS A 48 -14.52 -8.41 -6.95
CA CYS A 48 -14.05 -7.62 -5.80
C CYS A 48 -13.58 -6.24 -6.25
N ARG A 49 -14.51 -5.44 -6.79
CA ARG A 49 -14.25 -4.02 -7.07
C ARG A 49 -14.18 -3.32 -5.71
N SER A 50 -12.97 -2.96 -5.28
CA SER A 50 -12.83 -2.07 -4.12
C SER A 50 -13.59 -0.78 -4.40
N VAL A 51 -14.39 -0.31 -3.44
CA VAL A 51 -15.03 1.02 -3.49
C VAL A 51 -14.01 2.17 -3.57
N TYR A 52 -12.73 1.85 -3.36
CA TYR A 52 -11.59 2.77 -3.48
C TYR A 52 -10.75 2.51 -4.75
N SER A 53 -11.20 1.65 -5.69
CA SER A 53 -10.48 1.37 -6.94
C SER A 53 -10.59 2.55 -7.91
N LEU A 54 -9.46 3.13 -8.29
CA LEU A 54 -9.36 4.23 -9.28
C LEU A 54 -9.38 3.75 -10.74
N ARG A 55 -9.84 2.52 -11.01
CA ARG A 55 -9.96 2.02 -12.39
C ARG A 55 -11.18 2.68 -13.07
N ASN A 56 -10.88 3.65 -13.95
CA ASN A 56 -11.79 4.30 -14.89
C ASN A 56 -12.52 3.26 -15.77
#